data_AF-A0A9W5TY06-F1
#
_entry.id   AF-A0A9W5TY06-F1
#
_cell.length_a   1.000
_cell.length_b   1.000
_cell.length_c   1.000
_cell.angle_alpha   90.00
_cell.angle_beta   90.00
_cell.angle_gamma   90.00
#
_symmetry.space_group_name_H-M   'P 1'
#
loop_
_entity.id
_entity.type
_entity.pdbx_description
1 polymer ?
#
loop_
_entity_poly.entity_id
_entity_poly.type
_entity_poly.pdbx_seq_one_letter_code
_entity_poly.pdbx_strand_id
1 'polypeptide(L)'
;MVWGEWNKETIGRLHWVEITPEFQGKKLGRPLIAEAMKLLSQYHRQAYLKTQESSLAAIHIYNQFGFKPVCTTNEQQTAWDRVFHSLKKRV
;
A
#
# COMPACT_ATOMS: atom_id res chain seq x y z
N MET A 1 -11.14 11.45 4.16
CA MET A 1 -11.34 10.06 4.63
C MET A 1 -11.44 10.13 6.14
N VAL A 2 -12.63 9.88 6.68
CA VAL A 2 -12.83 9.70 8.13
C VAL A 2 -12.46 8.24 8.44
N TRP A 3 -11.90 7.98 9.62
CA TRP A 3 -11.41 6.69 10.10
C TRP A 3 -12.16 5.46 9.55
N GLY A 4 -11.57 4.75 8.59
CA GLY A 4 -12.13 3.50 8.07
C GLY A 4 -13.37 3.65 7.19
N GLU A 5 -13.77 4.86 6.79
CA GLU A 5 -14.92 5.08 5.90
C GLU A 5 -14.51 5.70 4.57
N TRP A 6 -15.01 5.10 3.49
CA TRP A 6 -14.84 5.57 2.12
C TRP A 6 -16.14 5.40 1.34
N ASN A 7 -16.64 6.47 0.72
CA ASN A 7 -17.92 6.45 0.00
C ASN A 7 -19.10 5.87 0.80
N LYS A 8 -19.14 6.14 2.12
CA LYS A 8 -20.14 5.59 3.07
C LYS A 8 -20.05 4.08 3.31
N GLU A 9 -18.97 3.43 2.88
CA GLU A 9 -18.66 2.04 3.21
C GLU A 9 -17.52 1.96 4.23
N THR A 10 -17.62 1.02 5.17
CA THR A 10 -16.51 0.66 6.06
C THR A 10 -15.48 -0.14 5.28
N ILE A 11 -14.27 0.39 5.18
CA ILE A 11 -13.15 -0.21 4.45
C ILE A 11 -12.05 -0.68 5.40
N GLY A 12 -11.43 -1.80 5.06
CA GLY A 12 -10.38 -2.41 5.85
C GLY A 12 -9.09 -1.59 5.81
N ARG A 13 -8.37 -1.50 6.93
CA ARG A 13 -7.07 -0.81 6.98
C ARG A 13 -5.94 -1.81 7.12
N LEU A 14 -5.06 -1.87 6.12
CA LEU A 14 -3.74 -2.45 6.31
C LEU A 14 -2.85 -1.41 7.00
N HIS A 15 -2.76 -1.52 8.33
CA HIS A 15 -2.22 -0.44 9.15
C HIS A 15 -0.69 -0.46 9.20
N TRP A 16 -0.09 -1.56 9.65
CA TRP A 16 1.36 -1.70 9.83
C TRP A 16 1.81 -2.99 9.16
N VAL A 17 2.85 -2.88 8.32
CA VAL A 17 3.47 -4.02 7.63
C VAL A 17 4.97 -3.82 7.74
N GLU A 18 5.63 -4.76 8.40
CA GLU A 18 7.07 -4.74 8.61
C GLU A 18 7.63 -6.15 8.56
N ILE A 19 8.84 -6.27 8.02
CA ILE A 19 9.65 -7.49 8.09
C ILE A 19 10.82 -7.15 9.00
N THR A 20 10.97 -7.91 10.09
CA THR A 20 12.08 -7.71 11.02
C THR A 20 13.43 -7.86 10.30
N PRO A 21 14.48 -7.11 10.71
CA PRO A 21 15.75 -7.03 9.98
C PRO A 21 16.35 -8.39 9.60
N GLU A 22 16.25 -9.38 10.48
CA GLU A 22 16.80 -10.73 10.30
C GLU A 22 16.15 -11.50 9.12
N PHE A 23 14.96 -11.08 8.72
CA PHE A 23 14.16 -11.72 7.67
C PHE A 23 14.03 -10.87 6.41
N GLN A 24 14.66 -9.70 6.35
CA GLN A 24 14.68 -8.85 5.15
C GLN A 24 15.50 -9.49 4.01
N GLY A 25 15.27 -9.03 2.78
CA GLY A 25 15.92 -9.58 1.58
C GLY A 25 15.42 -10.96 1.13
N LYS A 26 14.61 -11.66 1.93
CA LYS A 26 14.09 -13.01 1.65
C LYS A 26 12.80 -13.06 0.84
N LYS A 27 12.43 -11.95 0.17
CA LYS A 27 11.17 -11.81 -0.62
C LYS A 27 9.88 -12.09 0.17
N LEU A 28 9.89 -11.93 1.49
CA LEU A 28 8.75 -12.21 2.39
C LEU A 28 7.65 -11.14 2.39
N GLY A 29 7.92 -9.95 1.84
CA GLY A 29 6.91 -8.87 1.81
C GLY A 29 5.66 -9.23 1.00
N ARG A 30 5.83 -9.89 -0.16
CA ARG A 30 4.70 -10.30 -1.00
C ARG A 30 3.80 -11.35 -0.34
N PRO A 31 4.31 -12.48 0.20
CA PRO A 31 3.46 -13.45 0.90
C PRO A 31 2.83 -12.87 2.17
N LEU A 32 3.53 -12.00 2.92
CA LEU A 32 2.95 -11.32 4.08
C LEU A 32 1.72 -10.48 3.70
N ILE A 33 1.84 -9.65 2.65
CA ILE A 33 0.73 -8.83 2.16
C ILE A 33 -0.39 -9.71 1.59
N ALA A 34 -0.06 -10.83 0.91
CA ALA A 34 -1.06 -11.76 0.40
C ALA A 34 -1.96 -12.32 1.51
N GLU A 35 -1.35 -12.83 2.58
CA GLU A 35 -2.11 -13.40 3.71
C GLU A 35 -2.88 -12.31 4.47
N ALA A 36 -2.29 -11.14 4.66
CA ALA A 36 -2.99 -10.01 5.28
C ALA A 36 -4.23 -9.59 4.47
N MET A 37 -4.12 -9.51 3.14
CA MET A 37 -5.24 -9.17 2.26
C MET A 37 -6.32 -10.26 2.23
N LYS A 38 -5.90 -11.54 2.26
CA LYS A 38 -6.82 -12.68 2.36
C LYS A 38 -7.61 -12.69 3.66
N LEU A 39 -6.98 -12.31 4.78
CA LEU A 39 -7.67 -12.17 6.05
C LEU A 39 -8.62 -10.96 6.02
N LEU A 40 -8.15 -9.82 5.53
CA LEU A 40 -8.92 -8.58 5.50
C LEU A 40 -10.18 -8.69 4.62
N SER A 41 -10.10 -9.45 3.51
CA SER A 41 -11.23 -9.66 2.59
C SER A 41 -12.38 -10.47 3.19
N GLN A 42 -12.16 -11.16 4.32
CA GLN A 42 -13.24 -11.84 5.06
C GLN A 42 -14.18 -10.85 5.74
N TYR A 43 -13.71 -9.62 6.00
CA TYR A 43 -14.43 -8.60 6.76
C TYR A 43 -14.77 -7.36 5.95
N HIS A 44 -13.99 -7.06 4.90
CA HIS A 44 -14.14 -5.84 4.12
C HIS A 44 -14.04 -6.09 2.61
N ARG A 45 -14.90 -5.40 1.85
CA ARG A 45 -14.90 -5.45 0.38
C ARG A 45 -13.78 -4.62 -0.24
N GLN A 46 -13.31 -3.60 0.47
CA GLN A 46 -12.25 -2.69 0.02
C GLN A 46 -11.24 -2.49 1.14
N ALA A 47 -10.02 -2.14 0.76
CA ALA A 47 -8.94 -1.87 1.69
C ALA A 47 -8.20 -0.59 1.33
N TYR A 48 -7.64 0.06 2.34
CA TYR A 48 -6.70 1.16 2.19
C TYR A 48 -5.49 0.99 3.09
N LEU A 49 -4.45 1.73 2.76
CA LEU A 49 -3.25 1.88 3.57
C LEU A 49 -2.69 3.29 3.42
N LYS A 50 -1.82 3.67 4.34
CA LYS A 50 -0.97 4.85 4.20
C LYS A 50 0.47 4.39 3.96
N THR A 51 1.19 5.12 3.14
CA THR A 51 2.59 4.87 2.83
C THR A 51 3.34 6.20 2.76
N GLN A 52 4.67 6.14 2.70
CA GLN A 52 5.56 7.28 2.56
C GLN A 52 6.43 7.11 1.31
N GLU A 53 6.90 8.23 0.74
CA GLU A 53 7.67 8.24 -0.53
C GLU A 53 8.92 7.32 -0.49
N SER A 54 9.55 7.17 0.67
CA SER A 54 10.74 6.34 0.86
C SER A 54 10.47 4.83 0.85
N SER A 55 9.22 4.38 1.01
CA SER A 55 8.84 2.96 1.09
C SER A 55 8.68 2.30 -0.29
N LEU A 56 9.55 2.61 -1.24
CA LEU A 56 9.43 2.21 -2.66
C LEU A 56 9.25 0.69 -2.86
N ALA A 57 9.94 -0.14 -2.06
CA ALA A 57 9.78 -1.59 -2.14
C ALA A 57 8.36 -2.06 -1.76
N ALA A 58 7.78 -1.48 -0.70
CA ALA A 58 6.41 -1.78 -0.29
C ALA A 58 5.40 -1.23 -1.30
N ILE A 59 5.60 0.00 -1.80
CA ILE A 59 4.74 0.61 -2.83
C ILE A 59 4.69 -0.24 -4.09
N HIS A 60 5.84 -0.78 -4.54
CA HIS A 60 5.88 -1.70 -5.67
C HIS A 60 4.97 -2.91 -5.44
N ILE A 61 5.03 -3.52 -4.26
CA ILE A 61 4.17 -4.67 -3.91
C ILE A 61 2.71 -4.23 -3.85
N TYR A 62 2.37 -3.13 -3.18
CA TYR A 62 1.00 -2.62 -3.12
C TYR A 62 0.40 -2.40 -4.51
N ASN A 63 1.17 -1.84 -5.45
CA ASN A 63 0.75 -1.67 -6.84
C ASN A 63 0.46 -3.03 -7.53
N GLN A 64 1.28 -4.06 -7.27
CA GLN A 64 1.02 -5.42 -7.77
C GLN A 64 -0.26 -6.05 -7.19
N PHE A 65 -0.64 -5.66 -5.96
CA PHE A 65 -1.91 -6.06 -5.33
C PHE A 65 -3.10 -5.20 -5.76
N GLY A 66 -2.91 -4.24 -6.67
CA GLY A 66 -3.99 -3.42 -7.23
C GLY A 66 -4.33 -2.16 -6.42
N PHE A 67 -3.55 -1.83 -5.39
CA PHE A 67 -3.69 -0.53 -4.73
C PHE A 67 -3.35 0.60 -5.70
N LYS A 68 -4.14 1.68 -5.65
CA LYS A 68 -3.95 2.87 -6.47
C LYS A 68 -3.84 4.11 -5.57
N PRO A 69 -3.00 5.09 -5.94
CA PRO A 69 -3.00 6.40 -5.31
C PRO A 69 -4.38 7.04 -5.29
N VAL A 70 -4.68 7.71 -4.19
CA VAL A 70 -5.84 8.59 -4.08
C VAL A 70 -5.29 10.00 -3.92
N CYS A 71 -5.38 10.79 -5.00
CA CYS A 71 -4.96 12.18 -5.04
C CYS A 71 -6.20 13.08 -4.99
N THR A 72 -6.22 14.00 -4.03
CA THR A 72 -7.23 15.06 -3.91
C THR A 72 -6.68 16.45 -4.22
N THR A 73 -5.34 16.58 -4.33
CA THR A 73 -4.67 17.84 -4.65
C THR A 73 -3.56 17.64 -5.69
N ASN A 74 -3.15 18.73 -6.33
CA ASN A 74 -2.07 18.72 -7.33
C ASN A 74 -0.71 18.38 -6.70
N GLU A 75 -0.47 18.78 -5.45
CA GLU A 75 0.74 18.45 -4.70
C GLU A 75 0.84 16.94 -4.47
N GLN A 76 -0.27 16.29 -4.13
CA GLN A 76 -0.32 14.83 -3.97
C GLN A 76 -0.07 14.12 -5.29
N GLN A 77 -0.64 14.62 -6.39
CA GLN A 77 -0.37 14.07 -7.72
C GLN A 77 1.12 14.15 -8.05
N THR A 78 1.72 15.32 -7.84
CA THR A 78 3.16 15.55 -8.09
C THR A 78 4.03 14.62 -7.24
N ALA A 79 3.65 14.39 -5.97
CA ALA A 79 4.36 13.44 -5.10
C ALA A 79 4.29 12.00 -5.64
N TRP A 80 3.12 11.55 -6.10
CA TRP A 80 2.97 10.24 -6.71
C TRP A 80 3.72 10.10 -8.04
N ASP A 81 3.80 11.15 -8.84
CA ASP A 81 4.61 11.16 -10.07
C ASP A 81 6.10 10.96 -9.76
N ARG A 82 6.64 11.58 -8.70
CA ARG A 82 8.01 11.35 -8.23
C ARG A 82 8.22 9.91 -7.76
N VAL A 83 7.26 9.34 -7.04
CA VAL A 83 7.30 7.94 -6.60
C VAL A 83 7.33 6.99 -7.79
N PHE A 84 6.43 7.16 -8.77
CA PHE A 84 6.39 6.31 -9.95
C PHE A 84 7.62 6.46 -10.84
N HIS A 85 8.16 7.68 -10.97
CA HIS A 85 9.45 7.91 -11.63
C HIS A 85 10.58 7.13 -10.95
N SER A 86 10.61 7.15 -9.61
CA SER A 86 11.62 6.44 -8.82
C SER A 86 11.48 4.90 -8.92
N LEU A 87 10.25 4.39 -9.03
CA LEU A 87 9.98 2.97 -9.25
C LEU A 87 10.47 2.50 -10.63
N LYS A 88 10.27 3.28 -11.69
CA LYS A 88 10.73 2.94 -13.04
C LYS A 88 12.26 2.84 -13.15
N LYS A 89 13.00 3.59 -12.32
CA LYS A 89 14.47 3.54 -12.29
C LYS A 89 15.04 2.33 -11.56
N ARG A 90 14.22 1.58 -10.81
CA ARG A 90 14.64 0.41 -10.02
C ARG A 90 14.45 -0.92 -10.74
N VAL A 91 13.67 -0.92 -11.83
CA VAL A 91 13.42 -2.09 -12.70
C VAL A 91 14.39 -2.03 -13.87
#